data_AF-A0A7C4K457-F1
#
_entry.id   AF-A0A7C4K457-F1
#
_cell.length_a   1.000
_cell.length_b   1.000
_cell.length_c   1.000
_cell.angle_alpha   90.00
_cell.angle_beta   90.00
_cell.angle_gamma   90.00
#
_symmetry.space_group_name_H-M   'P 1'
#
loop_
_entity.id
_entity.type
_entity.pdbx_description
1 polymer ?
#
loop_
_entity_poly.entity_id
_entity_poly.type
_entity_poly.pdbx_seq_one_letter_code
_entity_poly.pdbx_strand_id
1 'polypeptide(L)'
;MDIPSQITIRTKKLGVLIRDARLASRRTLDECARAIGVSRGVFKAYEEGRRAPSLPELEILVYFLNLPIDHFWSREAISDDPPPTEPLDLARLVGLRQRMIGALLRAERMNASISMKVLSQKTGISPSRLKAYELGERPIPLPQLEGLLTVLGGQIETFFDESGPIGQWMMRQQAIKDFLDLPPELQEFVCKPVNRPYLELALKLSAMSTEKLRSVAEGLLDITL
;
A
#
# COMPACT_ATOMS: atom_id res chain seq x y z
N MET A 1 7.58 -5.76 -41.78
CA MET A 1 8.83 -5.64 -41.01
C MET A 1 9.33 -7.05 -40.74
N ASP A 2 10.56 -7.37 -41.14
CA ASP A 2 11.16 -8.68 -40.96
C ASP A 2 11.55 -8.94 -39.49
N ILE A 3 11.66 -10.21 -39.11
CA ILE A 3 11.95 -10.65 -37.74
C ILE A 3 13.25 -10.02 -37.19
N PRO A 4 14.37 -9.93 -37.95
CA PRO A 4 15.59 -9.28 -37.47
C PRO A 4 15.42 -7.81 -37.08
N SER A 5 14.65 -7.04 -37.86
CA SER A 5 14.35 -5.65 -37.53
C SER A 5 13.48 -5.53 -36.28
N GLN A 6 12.51 -6.44 -36.11
CA GLN A 6 11.68 -6.50 -34.89
C GLN A 6 12.52 -6.79 -33.65
N ILE A 7 13.44 -7.75 -33.73
CA ILE A 7 14.39 -8.08 -32.65
C ILE A 7 15.21 -6.84 -32.30
N THR A 8 15.79 -6.16 -33.30
CA THR A 8 16.62 -4.97 -33.07
C THR A 8 15.85 -3.85 -32.37
N ILE A 9 14.64 -3.55 -32.83
CA ILE A 9 13.78 -2.54 -32.20
C ILE A 9 13.43 -2.94 -30.77
N ARG A 10 13.11 -4.22 -30.54
CA ARG A 10 12.76 -4.73 -29.23
C ARG A 10 13.94 -4.67 -28.25
N THR A 11 15.14 -5.04 -28.67
CA THR A 11 16.36 -4.96 -27.86
C THR A 11 16.63 -3.53 -27.42
N LYS A 12 16.47 -2.54 -28.32
CA LYS A 12 16.61 -1.12 -27.96
C LYS A 12 15.57 -0.66 -26.95
N LYS A 13 14.30 -1.02 -27.16
CA LYS A 13 13.22 -0.70 -26.21
C LYS A 13 13.47 -1.33 -24.84
N LEU A 14 13.88 -2.59 -24.80
CA LEU A 14 14.21 -3.30 -23.57
C LEU A 14 15.36 -2.61 -22.82
N GLY A 15 16.39 -2.16 -23.53
CA GLY A 15 17.50 -1.41 -22.93
C GLY A 15 17.05 -0.10 -22.27
N VAL A 16 16.14 0.64 -22.91
CA VAL A 16 15.54 1.86 -22.32
C VAL A 16 14.77 1.52 -21.03
N LEU A 17 13.94 0.49 -21.05
CA LEU A 17 13.17 0.06 -19.87
C LEU A 17 14.08 -0.42 -18.73
N ILE A 18 15.17 -1.15 -19.03
CA ILE A 18 16.16 -1.57 -18.02
C ILE A 18 16.83 -0.37 -17.38
N ARG A 19 17.21 0.62 -18.18
CA ARG A 19 17.83 1.85 -17.68
C ARG A 19 16.88 2.64 -16.79
N ASP A 20 15.64 2.78 -17.23
CA ASP A 20 14.60 3.48 -16.47
C ASP A 20 14.33 2.78 -15.14
N ALA A 21 14.04 1.48 -15.17
CA ALA A 21 13.84 0.63 -13.99
C ALA A 21 14.99 0.76 -12.98
N ARG A 22 16.24 0.72 -13.46
CA ARG A 22 17.41 0.88 -12.60
C ARG A 22 17.43 2.26 -11.91
N LEU A 23 17.16 3.33 -12.66
CA LEU A 23 17.16 4.69 -12.14
C LEU A 23 16.00 4.94 -11.17
N ALA A 24 14.81 4.43 -11.47
CA ALA A 24 13.64 4.47 -10.60
C ALA A 24 13.92 3.77 -9.26
N SER A 25 14.58 2.60 -9.30
CA SER A 25 15.03 1.87 -8.09
C SER A 25 16.31 2.44 -7.46
N ARG A 26 16.83 3.57 -7.97
CA ARG A 26 18.04 4.28 -7.48
C ARG A 26 19.28 3.38 -7.38
N ARG A 27 19.44 2.46 -8.33
CA ARG A 27 20.59 1.53 -8.37
C ARG A 27 21.67 1.98 -9.34
N THR A 28 22.90 1.61 -9.04
CA THR A 28 24.07 1.81 -9.90
C THR A 28 24.21 0.66 -10.91
N LEU A 29 24.93 0.92 -12.00
CA LEU A 29 25.26 -0.11 -13.01
C LEU A 29 25.98 -1.31 -12.37
N ASP A 30 26.87 -1.05 -11.42
CA ASP A 30 27.70 -2.09 -10.77
C ASP A 30 26.89 -2.96 -9.79
N GLU A 31 25.87 -2.40 -9.15
CA GLU A 31 24.93 -3.19 -8.34
C GLU A 31 24.10 -4.14 -9.21
N CYS A 32 23.50 -3.63 -10.29
CA CYS A 32 22.67 -4.46 -11.16
C CYS A 32 23.48 -5.52 -11.91
N ALA A 33 24.67 -5.17 -12.40
CA ALA A 33 25.56 -6.13 -13.06
C ALA A 33 25.94 -7.28 -12.12
N ARG A 34 26.33 -6.96 -10.87
CA ARG A 34 26.63 -7.98 -9.86
C ARG A 34 25.42 -8.83 -9.49
N ALA A 35 24.24 -8.22 -9.36
CA ALA A 35 23.02 -8.92 -8.98
C ALA A 35 22.66 -10.05 -9.96
N ILE A 36 22.88 -9.83 -11.26
CA ILE A 36 22.57 -10.83 -12.30
C ILE A 36 23.80 -11.63 -12.77
N GLY A 37 24.96 -11.46 -12.12
CA GLY A 37 26.16 -12.23 -12.41
C GLY A 37 26.91 -11.84 -13.70
N VAL A 38 26.77 -10.60 -14.17
CA VAL A 38 27.47 -10.11 -15.38
C VAL A 38 28.46 -8.98 -15.05
N SER A 39 29.33 -8.65 -16.01
CA SER A 39 30.21 -7.49 -15.88
C SER A 39 29.45 -6.18 -16.11
N ARG A 40 29.95 -5.09 -15.51
CA ARG A 40 29.43 -3.72 -15.73
C ARG A 40 29.31 -3.36 -17.22
N GLY A 41 30.29 -3.77 -18.03
CA GLY A 41 30.30 -3.51 -19.47
C GLY A 41 29.20 -4.25 -20.23
N VAL A 42 28.90 -5.49 -19.83
CA VAL A 42 27.78 -6.28 -20.38
C VAL A 42 26.46 -5.64 -20.00
N PHE A 43 26.27 -5.29 -18.72
CA PHE A 43 25.04 -4.62 -18.27
C PHE A 43 24.83 -3.28 -18.98
N LYS A 44 25.88 -2.48 -19.14
CA LYS A 44 25.82 -1.23 -19.91
C LYS A 44 25.39 -1.47 -21.37
N ALA A 45 25.87 -2.56 -21.98
CA ALA A 45 25.45 -2.94 -23.34
C ALA A 45 23.98 -3.36 -23.42
N TYR A 46 23.39 -3.88 -22.33
CA TYR A 46 21.95 -4.11 -22.20
C TYR A 46 21.18 -2.78 -22.24
N GLU A 47 21.54 -1.81 -21.39
CA GLU A 47 20.88 -0.48 -21.36
C GLU A 47 20.99 0.28 -22.69
N GLU A 48 22.10 0.12 -23.40
CA GLU A 48 22.33 0.77 -24.69
C GLU A 48 21.69 0.02 -25.87
N GLY A 49 21.00 -1.11 -25.61
CA GLY A 49 20.30 -1.89 -26.63
C GLY A 49 21.22 -2.57 -27.65
N ARG A 50 22.50 -2.76 -27.32
CA ARG A 50 23.47 -3.49 -28.16
C ARG A 50 23.45 -4.99 -27.89
N ARG A 51 23.03 -5.39 -26.70
CA ARG A 51 22.78 -6.77 -26.27
C ARG A 51 21.46 -6.79 -25.52
N ALA A 52 20.88 -7.98 -25.33
CA ALA A 52 19.73 -8.18 -24.45
C ALA A 52 20.12 -9.18 -23.35
N PRO A 53 19.59 -9.04 -22.12
CA PRO A 53 19.65 -10.11 -21.15
C PRO A 53 18.82 -11.31 -21.65
N SER A 54 19.22 -12.49 -21.22
CA SER A 54 18.38 -13.69 -21.23
C SER A 54 17.19 -13.54 -20.27
N LEU A 55 16.18 -14.40 -20.41
CA LEU A 55 15.02 -14.38 -19.51
C LEU A 55 15.42 -14.58 -18.04
N PRO A 56 16.27 -15.55 -17.65
CA PRO A 56 16.72 -15.69 -16.26
C PRO A 56 17.49 -14.47 -15.73
N GLU A 57 18.36 -13.86 -16.54
CA GLU A 57 19.04 -12.62 -16.15
C GLU A 57 18.04 -11.49 -15.91
N LEU A 58 16.98 -11.41 -16.73
CA LEU A 58 15.91 -10.43 -16.55
C LEU A 58 15.07 -10.73 -15.31
N GLU A 59 14.71 -11.99 -15.04
CA GLU A 59 13.98 -12.41 -13.84
C GLU A 59 14.74 -12.05 -12.56
N ILE A 60 16.05 -12.33 -12.53
CA ILE A 60 16.91 -11.97 -11.38
C ILE A 60 17.00 -10.45 -11.24
N LEU A 61 17.10 -9.71 -12.36
CA LEU A 61 17.10 -8.24 -12.32
C LEU A 61 15.79 -7.70 -11.74
N VAL A 62 14.66 -8.22 -12.21
CA VAL A 62 13.31 -7.86 -11.76
C VAL A 62 13.15 -8.10 -10.27
N TYR A 63 13.58 -9.27 -9.79
CA TYR A 63 13.60 -9.61 -8.37
C TYR A 63 14.48 -8.66 -7.56
N PHE A 64 15.70 -8.38 -8.03
CA PHE A 64 16.63 -7.46 -7.37
C PHE A 64 16.11 -6.02 -7.31
N LEU A 65 15.40 -5.56 -8.35
CA LEU A 65 14.84 -4.23 -8.43
C LEU A 65 13.45 -4.11 -7.75
N ASN A 66 12.87 -5.24 -7.32
CA ASN A 66 11.53 -5.35 -6.75
C ASN A 66 10.44 -4.79 -7.68
N LEU A 67 10.43 -5.26 -8.93
CA LEU A 67 9.50 -4.82 -9.98
C LEU A 67 8.62 -5.99 -10.47
N PRO A 68 7.45 -5.74 -11.07
CA PRO A 68 6.72 -6.75 -11.81
C PRO A 68 7.38 -7.02 -13.17
N ILE A 69 7.49 -8.29 -13.57
CA ILE A 69 8.19 -8.67 -14.82
C ILE A 69 7.51 -8.11 -16.08
N ASP A 70 6.18 -7.95 -16.04
CA ASP A 70 5.37 -7.44 -17.15
C ASP A 70 5.75 -6.00 -17.57
N HIS A 71 6.37 -5.24 -16.66
CA HIS A 71 6.90 -3.91 -16.97
C HIS A 71 7.80 -3.93 -18.20
N PHE A 72 8.62 -4.97 -18.37
CA PHE A 72 9.55 -5.05 -19.49
C PHE A 72 8.87 -5.31 -20.83
N TRP A 73 7.58 -5.66 -20.86
CA TRP A 73 6.76 -5.83 -22.07
C TRP A 73 5.80 -4.66 -22.32
N SER A 74 5.70 -3.71 -21.40
CA SER A 74 4.87 -2.51 -21.56
C SER A 74 5.51 -1.51 -22.55
N ARG A 75 4.76 -0.46 -22.88
CA ARG A 75 5.26 0.70 -23.63
C ARG A 75 5.63 1.88 -22.72
N GLU A 76 5.36 1.76 -21.43
CA GLU A 76 5.39 2.85 -20.46
C GLU A 76 6.57 2.65 -19.51
N ALA A 77 7.36 3.71 -19.33
CA ALA A 77 8.44 3.75 -18.36
C ALA A 77 7.88 4.00 -16.96
N ILE A 78 8.57 3.55 -15.91
CA ILE A 78 8.20 3.86 -14.51
C ILE A 78 8.25 5.37 -14.29
N SER A 79 9.17 6.07 -14.95
CA SER A 79 9.26 7.52 -14.91
C SER A 79 8.05 8.26 -15.47
N ASP A 80 7.18 7.60 -16.22
CA ASP A 80 6.01 8.23 -16.83
C ASP A 80 4.87 8.41 -15.81
N ASP A 81 4.90 7.69 -14.69
CA ASP A 81 3.89 7.80 -13.64
C ASP A 81 4.16 9.01 -12.72
N PRO A 82 3.23 10.00 -12.65
CA PRO A 82 3.37 11.10 -11.71
C PRO A 82 3.32 10.59 -10.26
N PRO A 83 4.07 11.19 -9.32
CA PRO A 83 3.97 10.82 -7.91
C PRO A 83 2.50 10.86 -7.43
N PRO A 84 2.05 9.88 -6.64
CA PRO A 84 0.67 9.83 -6.12
C PRO A 84 0.24 11.10 -5.36
N THR A 85 1.22 11.88 -4.88
CA THR A 85 1.04 13.13 -4.16
C THR A 85 0.91 14.37 -5.04
N GLU A 86 1.38 14.31 -6.30
CA GLU A 86 1.41 15.45 -7.21
C GLU A 86 0.03 16.08 -7.50
N PRO A 87 -1.09 15.34 -7.60
CA PRO A 87 -2.40 15.96 -7.80
C PRO A 87 -3.03 16.53 -6.52
N LEU A 88 -2.37 16.41 -5.36
CA LEU A 88 -2.96 16.73 -4.06
C LEU A 88 -2.45 18.07 -3.50
N ASP A 89 -3.36 18.89 -2.96
CA ASP A 89 -3.00 20.01 -2.10
C ASP A 89 -2.64 19.49 -0.69
N LEU A 90 -1.41 19.02 -0.56
CA LEU A 90 -0.91 18.41 0.67
C LEU A 90 -0.95 19.36 1.87
N ALA A 91 -0.66 20.64 1.66
CA ALA A 91 -0.64 21.64 2.72
C ALA A 91 -2.04 21.81 3.33
N ARG A 92 -3.06 21.91 2.47
CA ARG A 92 -4.45 21.97 2.91
C ARG A 92 -4.91 20.69 3.60
N LEU A 93 -4.52 19.52 3.08
CA LEU A 93 -4.86 18.23 3.68
C LEU A 93 -4.28 18.09 5.10
N VAL A 94 -3.00 18.45 5.30
CA VAL A 94 -2.35 18.45 6.61
C VAL A 94 -3.09 19.36 7.59
N GLY A 95 -3.43 20.59 7.17
CA GLY A 95 -4.17 21.54 8.01
C GLY A 95 -5.56 21.03 8.41
N LEU A 96 -6.29 20.41 7.48
CA LEU A 96 -7.60 19.81 7.76
C LEU A 96 -7.48 18.65 8.76
N ARG A 97 -6.52 17.73 8.53
CA ARG A 97 -6.28 16.58 9.40
C ARG A 97 -5.87 17.00 10.80
N GLN A 98 -5.05 18.04 10.93
CA GLN A 98 -4.66 18.58 12.22
C GLN A 98 -5.87 18.99 13.07
N ARG A 99 -6.85 19.68 12.46
CA ARG A 99 -8.08 20.06 13.15
C ARG A 99 -8.95 18.87 13.53
N MET A 100 -9.06 17.89 12.64
CA MET A 100 -9.81 16.65 12.93
C MET A 100 -9.20 15.89 14.10
N ILE A 101 -7.87 15.73 14.12
CA ILE A 101 -7.13 15.08 15.21
C ILE A 101 -7.35 15.84 16.53
N GLY A 102 -7.31 17.17 16.52
CA GLY A 102 -7.63 17.97 17.71
C GLY A 102 -9.04 17.72 18.25
N ALA A 103 -10.03 17.71 17.35
CA ALA A 103 -11.42 17.44 17.71
C ALA A 103 -11.63 16.01 18.27
N LEU A 104 -10.99 15.01 17.66
CA LEU A 104 -11.00 13.62 18.13
C LEU A 104 -10.34 13.49 19.51
N LEU A 105 -9.19 14.14 19.73
CA LEU A 105 -8.52 14.13 21.03
C LEU A 105 -9.42 14.71 22.13
N ARG A 106 -10.14 15.79 21.81
CA ARG A 106 -11.12 16.37 22.73
C ARG A 106 -12.25 15.40 23.04
N ALA A 107 -12.78 14.73 22.02
CA ALA A 107 -13.84 13.74 22.19
C ALA A 107 -13.36 12.58 23.08
N GLU A 108 -12.18 12.00 22.81
CA GLU A 108 -11.56 10.95 23.63
C GLU A 108 -11.38 11.39 25.08
N ARG A 109 -10.87 12.60 25.31
CA ARG A 109 -10.73 13.12 26.68
C ARG A 109 -12.07 13.23 27.40
N MET A 110 -13.10 13.71 26.69
CA MET A 110 -14.46 13.83 27.24
C MET A 110 -15.09 12.47 27.52
N ASN A 111 -14.91 11.49 26.63
CA ASN A 111 -15.38 10.11 26.81
C ASN A 111 -14.72 9.45 28.02
N ALA A 112 -13.41 9.66 28.19
CA ALA A 112 -12.66 9.20 29.36
C ALA A 112 -13.00 9.99 30.65
N SER A 113 -13.84 11.03 30.57
CA SER A 113 -14.19 11.92 31.69
C SER A 113 -12.97 12.56 32.38
N ILE A 114 -11.87 12.77 31.64
CA ILE A 114 -10.64 13.34 32.18
C ILE A 114 -10.66 14.86 32.01
N SER A 115 -10.40 15.60 33.10
CA SER A 115 -10.28 17.05 33.01
C SER A 115 -8.94 17.48 32.39
N MET A 116 -8.91 18.66 31.78
CA MET A 116 -7.68 19.25 31.23
C MET A 116 -6.55 19.35 32.27
N LYS A 117 -6.90 19.65 33.53
CA LYS A 117 -5.96 19.75 34.65
C LYS A 117 -5.32 18.40 34.96
N VAL A 118 -6.11 17.34 35.01
CA VAL A 118 -5.61 15.97 35.26
C VAL A 118 -4.74 15.49 34.11
N LEU A 119 -5.18 15.73 32.86
CA LEU A 119 -4.39 15.37 31.68
C LEU A 119 -3.04 16.09 31.66
N SER A 120 -3.04 17.39 32.00
CA SER A 120 -1.82 18.19 32.12
C SER A 120 -0.86 17.65 33.17
N GLN A 121 -1.37 17.29 34.35
CA GLN A 121 -0.55 16.70 35.42
C GLN A 121 0.07 15.36 35.03
N LYS A 122 -0.68 14.49 34.33
CA LYS A 122 -0.21 13.17 33.92
C LYS A 122 0.80 13.20 32.77
N THR A 123 0.66 14.16 31.86
CA THR A 123 1.49 14.23 30.64
C THR A 123 2.62 15.26 30.72
N GLY A 124 2.60 16.16 31.72
CA GLY A 124 3.52 17.29 31.81
C GLY A 124 3.28 18.39 30.77
N ILE A 125 2.22 18.29 29.96
CA ILE A 125 1.87 19.28 28.93
C ILE A 125 1.01 20.37 29.58
N SER A 126 1.33 21.65 29.34
CA SER A 126 0.57 22.75 29.94
C SER A 126 -0.90 22.76 29.49
N PRO A 127 -1.86 23.22 30.34
CA PRO A 127 -3.27 23.29 29.95
C PRO A 127 -3.52 24.16 28.71
N SER A 128 -2.74 25.23 28.54
CA SER A 128 -2.82 26.09 27.36
C SER A 128 -2.41 25.36 26.08
N ARG A 129 -1.38 24.53 26.13
CA ARG A 129 -0.90 23.76 24.98
C ARG A 129 -1.87 22.63 24.64
N LEU A 130 -2.41 21.93 25.64
CA LEU A 130 -3.45 20.92 25.44
C LEU A 130 -4.71 21.53 24.81
N LYS A 131 -5.12 22.73 25.26
CA LYS A 131 -6.25 23.44 24.65
C LYS A 131 -6.00 23.78 23.18
N ALA A 132 -4.80 24.28 22.84
CA ALA A 132 -4.43 24.58 21.45
C ALA A 132 -4.40 23.31 20.57
N TYR A 133 -4.03 22.16 21.14
CA TYR A 133 -4.12 20.86 20.47
C TYR A 133 -5.57 20.46 20.18
N GLU A 134 -6.46 20.51 21.19
CA GLU A 134 -7.89 20.17 21.03
C GLU A 134 -8.64 21.09 20.06
N LEU A 135 -8.19 22.34 19.90
CA LEU A 135 -8.75 23.29 18.94
C LEU A 135 -8.14 23.16 17.53
N GLY A 136 -7.10 22.35 17.36
CA GLY A 136 -6.39 22.24 16.09
C GLY A 136 -5.56 23.47 15.72
N GLU A 137 -5.37 24.41 16.65
CA GLU A 137 -4.58 25.63 16.46
C GLU A 137 -3.08 25.34 16.42
N ARG A 138 -2.67 24.23 17.03
CA ARG A 138 -1.27 23.79 17.06
C ARG A 138 -1.15 22.32 16.67
N PRO A 139 -0.15 21.95 15.85
CA PRO A 139 0.14 20.55 15.57
C PRO A 139 0.53 19.76 16.81
N ILE A 140 0.00 18.55 16.94
CA ILE A 140 0.33 17.62 18.02
C ILE A 140 1.49 16.74 17.54
N PRO A 141 2.67 16.79 18.16
CA PRO A 141 3.75 15.85 17.86
C PRO A 141 3.29 14.42 18.14
N LEU A 142 3.59 13.47 17.25
CA LEU A 142 3.12 12.09 17.37
C LEU A 142 3.45 11.44 18.74
N PRO A 143 4.68 11.56 19.30
CA PRO A 143 4.96 11.00 20.63
C PRO A 143 4.12 11.62 21.76
N GLN A 144 3.72 12.89 21.61
CA GLN A 144 2.82 13.52 22.56
C GLN A 144 1.40 13.02 22.38
N LEU A 145 0.95 12.80 21.14
CA LEU A 145 -0.35 12.18 20.89
C LEU A 145 -0.42 10.76 21.48
N GLU A 146 0.60 9.93 21.28
CA GLU A 146 0.70 8.58 21.87
C GLU A 146 0.65 8.63 23.41
N GLY A 147 1.42 9.55 24.01
CA GLY A 147 1.40 9.75 25.46
C GLY A 147 0.04 10.22 25.99
N LEU A 148 -0.64 11.09 25.24
CA LEU A 148 -2.01 11.53 25.56
C LEU A 148 -2.98 10.34 25.50
N LEU A 149 -2.95 9.56 24.42
CA LEU A 149 -3.84 8.41 24.23
C LEU A 149 -3.62 7.33 25.29
N THR A 150 -2.36 7.10 25.69
CA THR A 150 -2.03 6.19 26.81
C THR A 150 -2.74 6.60 28.10
N VAL A 151 -2.80 7.90 28.40
CA VAL A 151 -3.50 8.42 29.58
C VAL A 151 -5.02 8.34 29.44
N LEU A 152 -5.54 8.52 28.22
CA LEU A 152 -6.97 8.50 27.92
C LEU A 152 -7.53 7.09 27.72
N GLY A 153 -6.68 6.06 27.58
CA GLY A 153 -7.09 4.70 27.25
C GLY A 153 -7.47 4.51 25.78
N GLY A 154 -7.02 5.41 24.89
CA GLY A 154 -7.29 5.36 23.46
C GLY A 154 -6.19 4.63 22.67
N GLN A 155 -6.47 4.40 21.38
CA GLN A 155 -5.56 3.76 20.43
C GLN A 155 -5.22 4.73 19.30
N ILE A 156 -4.01 4.68 18.73
CA ILE A 156 -3.58 5.64 17.71
C ILE A 156 -4.33 5.43 16.38
N GLU A 157 -4.77 4.19 16.16
CA GLU A 157 -5.51 3.74 14.98
C GLU A 157 -6.83 4.50 14.81
N THR A 158 -7.48 4.90 15.91
CA THR A 158 -8.74 5.69 15.85
C THR A 158 -8.54 7.10 15.28
N PHE A 159 -7.29 7.55 15.18
CA PHE A 159 -6.92 8.85 14.62
C PHE A 159 -6.48 8.76 13.17
N PHE A 160 -6.42 7.56 12.57
CA PHE A 160 -6.02 7.41 11.17
C PHE A 160 -7.04 8.07 10.23
N ASP A 161 -6.58 8.40 9.02
CA ASP A 161 -7.48 8.89 7.98
C ASP A 161 -8.25 7.70 7.42
N GLU A 162 -9.57 7.75 7.45
CA GLU A 162 -10.43 6.66 6.94
C GLU A 162 -11.04 6.98 5.56
N SER A 163 -11.07 8.26 5.16
CA SER A 163 -11.86 8.70 3.99
C SER A 163 -11.06 9.49 2.96
N GLY A 164 -9.98 10.16 3.38
CA GLY A 164 -9.12 10.92 2.49
C GLY A 164 -8.28 10.03 1.57
N PRO A 165 -7.64 10.62 0.54
CA PRO A 165 -6.83 9.87 -0.42
C PRO A 165 -5.67 9.12 0.25
N ILE A 166 -5.11 9.67 1.34
CA ILE A 166 -4.05 9.05 2.13
C ILE A 166 -4.62 7.88 2.94
N GLY A 167 -5.78 8.07 3.57
CA GLY A 167 -6.50 7.01 4.28
C GLY A 167 -6.81 5.80 3.39
N GLN A 168 -7.40 6.06 2.22
CA GLN A 168 -7.68 5.00 1.23
C GLN A 168 -6.42 4.28 0.78
N TRP A 169 -5.29 5.00 0.61
CA TRP A 169 -4.02 4.39 0.28
C TRP A 169 -3.51 3.48 1.41
N MET A 170 -3.58 3.91 2.68
CA MET A 170 -3.20 3.09 3.83
C MET A 170 -4.08 1.84 3.95
N MET A 171 -5.40 1.98 3.77
CA MET A 171 -6.32 0.84 3.78
C MET A 171 -5.99 -0.18 2.69
N ARG A 172 -5.59 0.26 1.49
CA ARG A 172 -5.15 -0.65 0.42
C ARG A 172 -3.87 -1.38 0.80
N GLN A 173 -2.91 -0.71 1.43
CA GLN A 173 -1.69 -1.36 1.92
C GLN A 173 -2.00 -2.44 2.95
N GLN A 174 -2.89 -2.14 3.90
CA GLN A 174 -3.33 -3.13 4.90
C GLN A 174 -4.07 -4.30 4.25
N ALA A 175 -5.00 -4.04 3.32
CA ALA A 175 -5.71 -5.11 2.61
C ALA A 175 -4.79 -6.04 1.82
N ILE A 176 -3.73 -5.50 1.21
CA ILE A 176 -2.70 -6.31 0.54
C ILE A 176 -1.97 -7.18 1.57
N LYS A 177 -1.58 -6.61 2.71
CA LYS A 177 -0.94 -7.37 3.79
C LYS A 177 -1.84 -8.49 4.30
N ASP A 178 -3.09 -8.20 4.59
CA ASP A 178 -4.07 -9.19 5.07
C ASP A 178 -4.29 -10.30 4.04
N PHE A 179 -4.28 -9.97 2.75
CA PHE A 179 -4.34 -10.95 1.67
C PHE A 179 -3.10 -11.85 1.64
N LEU A 180 -1.90 -11.28 1.80
CA LEU A 180 -0.65 -12.04 1.84
C LEU A 180 -0.51 -12.92 3.08
N ASP A 181 -1.21 -12.58 4.17
CA ASP A 181 -1.28 -13.38 5.40
C ASP A 181 -2.27 -14.57 5.29
N LEU A 182 -3.09 -14.65 4.22
CA LEU A 182 -3.96 -15.80 3.98
C LEU A 182 -3.16 -17.08 3.66
N PRO A 183 -3.70 -18.27 3.94
CA PRO A 183 -3.14 -19.54 3.45
C PRO A 183 -2.90 -19.52 1.92
N PRO A 184 -1.79 -20.09 1.41
CA PRO A 184 -1.47 -20.09 -0.02
C PRO A 184 -2.60 -20.63 -0.91
N GLU A 185 -3.30 -21.66 -0.45
CA GLU A 185 -4.44 -22.27 -1.14
C GLU A 185 -5.59 -21.28 -1.32
N LEU A 186 -5.87 -20.42 -0.33
CA LEU A 186 -6.89 -19.38 -0.41
C LEU A 186 -6.44 -18.23 -1.31
N GLN A 187 -5.17 -17.84 -1.26
CA GLN A 187 -4.62 -16.83 -2.17
C GLN A 187 -4.79 -17.29 -3.63
N GLU A 188 -4.38 -18.53 -3.94
CA GLU A 188 -4.53 -19.10 -5.28
C GLU A 188 -6.00 -19.21 -5.69
N PHE A 189 -6.88 -19.65 -4.78
CA PHE A 189 -8.31 -19.76 -5.04
C PHE A 189 -8.93 -18.42 -5.42
N VAL A 190 -8.63 -17.35 -4.68
CA VAL A 190 -9.21 -16.02 -4.90
C VAL A 190 -8.69 -15.38 -6.19
N CYS A 191 -7.43 -15.64 -6.57
CA CYS A 191 -6.84 -15.07 -7.79
C CYS A 191 -7.38 -15.68 -9.11
N LYS A 192 -8.10 -16.82 -9.06
CA LYS A 192 -8.64 -17.47 -10.27
C LYS A 192 -9.97 -16.81 -10.68
N PRO A 193 -10.07 -16.19 -11.89
CA PRO A 193 -11.30 -15.53 -12.33
C PRO A 193 -12.53 -16.45 -12.36
N VAL A 194 -12.33 -17.73 -12.66
CA VAL A 194 -13.39 -18.76 -12.65
C VAL A 194 -14.01 -18.98 -11.28
N ASN A 195 -13.30 -18.63 -10.20
CA ASN A 195 -13.78 -18.80 -8.83
C ASN A 195 -14.66 -17.64 -8.34
N ARG A 196 -14.82 -16.57 -9.12
CA ARG A 196 -15.62 -15.40 -8.76
C ARG A 196 -17.07 -15.74 -8.33
N PRO A 197 -17.81 -16.65 -9.00
CA PRO A 197 -19.14 -17.03 -8.55
C PRO A 197 -19.17 -17.64 -7.14
N TYR A 198 -18.13 -18.38 -6.74
CA TYR A 198 -18.02 -18.94 -5.39
C TYR A 198 -17.80 -17.86 -4.34
N LEU A 199 -16.96 -16.87 -4.65
CA LEU A 199 -16.72 -15.72 -3.77
C LEU A 199 -17.99 -14.86 -3.61
N GLU A 200 -18.71 -14.62 -4.70
CA GLU A 200 -19.98 -13.90 -4.68
C GLU A 200 -21.05 -14.66 -3.88
N LEU A 201 -21.08 -15.99 -3.98
CA LEU A 201 -21.95 -16.83 -3.17
C LEU A 201 -21.58 -16.75 -1.68
N ALA A 202 -20.30 -16.89 -1.34
CA ALA A 202 -19.81 -16.79 0.04
C ALA A 202 -20.17 -15.42 0.66
N LEU A 203 -20.01 -14.33 -0.11
CA LEU A 203 -20.41 -12.99 0.31
C LEU A 203 -21.91 -12.91 0.59
N LYS A 204 -22.75 -13.44 -0.31
CA LYS A 204 -24.21 -13.48 -0.10
C LYS A 204 -24.58 -14.27 1.16
N LEU A 205 -23.98 -15.45 1.35
CA LEU A 205 -24.21 -16.28 2.53
C LEU A 205 -23.82 -15.56 3.82
N SER A 206 -22.67 -14.86 3.85
CA SER A 206 -22.23 -14.12 5.04
C SER A 206 -23.17 -12.99 5.47
N ALA A 207 -23.98 -12.45 4.54
CA ALA A 207 -24.94 -11.39 4.81
C ALA A 207 -26.31 -11.92 5.26
N MET A 208 -26.54 -13.23 5.24
CA MET A 208 -27.82 -13.84 5.62
C MET A 208 -27.95 -13.99 7.13
N SER A 209 -29.19 -13.96 7.64
CA SER A 209 -29.46 -14.31 9.03
C SER A 209 -29.20 -15.79 9.27
N THR A 210 -28.88 -16.16 10.52
CA THR A 210 -28.63 -17.55 10.93
C THR A 210 -29.79 -18.49 10.60
N GLU A 211 -31.02 -18.02 10.72
CA GLU A 211 -32.24 -18.78 10.38
C GLU A 211 -32.33 -19.07 8.87
N LYS A 212 -32.04 -18.07 8.03
CA LYS A 212 -32.01 -18.25 6.57
C LYS A 212 -30.90 -19.20 6.13
N LEU A 213 -29.71 -19.12 6.75
CA LEU A 213 -28.61 -20.05 6.47
C LEU A 213 -28.99 -21.49 6.83
N ARG A 214 -29.66 -21.70 7.96
CA ARG A 214 -30.11 -23.03 8.38
C ARG A 214 -31.13 -23.62 7.39
N SER A 215 -32.12 -22.83 6.96
CA SER A 215 -33.09 -23.27 5.95
C SER A 215 -32.44 -23.63 4.62
N VAL A 216 -31.43 -22.88 4.17
CA VAL A 216 -30.67 -23.23 2.95
C VAL A 216 -29.90 -24.55 3.15
N ALA A 217 -29.29 -24.76 4.32
CA ALA A 217 -28.57 -26.00 4.61
C ALA A 217 -29.49 -27.23 4.68
N GLU A 218 -30.67 -27.10 5.30
CA GLU A 218 -31.70 -28.15 5.33
C GLU A 218 -32.18 -28.49 3.92
N GLY A 219 -32.46 -27.48 3.08
CA GLY A 219 -32.83 -27.71 1.69
C GLY A 219 -31.73 -28.36 0.84
N LEU A 220 -30.45 -28.12 1.14
CA LEU A 220 -29.32 -28.80 0.49
C LEU A 220 -29.18 -30.26 0.93
N LEU A 221 -29.46 -30.57 2.20
CA LEU A 221 -29.48 -31.93 2.73
C LEU A 221 -30.61 -32.76 2.08
N ASP A 222 -31.79 -32.19 1.94
CA ASP A 222 -32.96 -32.88 1.36
C ASP A 222 -32.78 -33.23 -0.13
N ILE A 223 -31.95 -32.49 -0.89
CA ILE A 223 -31.66 -32.80 -2.31
C ILE A 223 -30.43 -33.70 -2.50
N THR A 224 -29.68 -33.99 -1.43
CA THR A 224 -28.48 -34.85 -1.47
C THR A 224 -28.69 -36.23 -0.85
N LEU A 225 -29.88 -36.48 -0.30
CA LEU A 225 -30.37 -37.77 0.20
C LEU A 225 -31.28 -38.45 -0.84
#